data_AF-A0A2E2D7Q1-F1
#
_entry.id   AF-A0A2E2D7Q1-F1
#
_cell.length_a   1.000
_cell.length_b   1.000
_cell.length_c   1.000
_cell.angle_alpha   90.00
_cell.angle_beta   90.00
_cell.angle_gamma   90.00
#
_symmetry.space_group_name_H-M   'P 1'
#
loop_
_entity.id
_entity.type
_entity.pdbx_description
1 polymer ?
#
loop_
_entity_poly.entity_id
_entity_poly.type
_entity_poly.pdbx_seq_one_letter_code
_entity_poly.pdbx_strand_id
1 'polypeptide(L)'
;MAYKCRKKLKSDIGRRYGLSLKLYETLLQGCKNRCMICERHEEEVGTLNLDHCHDKTHNRGLICKYCNWGIANFQDNPELLRKAALYLEDH
;
A
#
# COMPACT_ATOMS: atom_id res chain seq x y z
N MET A 1 -1.78 -3.41 -15.43
CA MET A 1 -0.71 -2.41 -15.70
C MET A 1 -0.58 -1.47 -14.51
N ALA A 2 0.59 -1.45 -13.86
CA ALA A 2 0.90 -0.63 -12.69
C ALA A 2 0.90 0.87 -13.04
N TYR A 3 0.00 1.64 -12.43
CA TYR A 3 -0.10 3.08 -12.68
C TYR A 3 1.05 3.81 -11.99
N LYS A 4 1.96 4.34 -12.81
CA LYS A 4 3.06 5.25 -12.45
C LYS A 4 2.53 6.43 -11.62
N CYS A 5 2.81 6.42 -10.32
CA CYS A 5 2.33 7.38 -9.33
C CYS A 5 2.98 8.79 -9.43
N ARG A 6 4.02 9.02 -10.25
CA ARG A 6 4.67 10.35 -10.35
C ARG A 6 4.15 11.35 -11.39
N LYS A 7 3.24 10.99 -12.32
CA LYS A 7 2.82 11.92 -13.42
C LYS A 7 1.32 12.16 -13.59
N LYS A 8 0.44 11.60 -12.74
CA LYS A 8 -1.02 11.69 -12.92
C LYS A 8 -1.81 12.19 -11.71
N LEU A 9 -1.24 13.09 -10.90
CA LEU A 9 -1.98 13.82 -9.86
C LEU A 9 -2.90 14.95 -10.41
N LYS A 10 -3.23 14.91 -11.70
CA LYS A 10 -4.17 15.83 -12.35
C LYS A 10 -5.46 15.18 -12.87
N SER A 11 -5.72 13.89 -12.65
CA SER A 11 -6.94 13.24 -13.16
C SER A 11 -7.61 12.29 -12.15
N ASP A 12 -8.88 12.59 -11.84
CA ASP A 12 -9.96 11.79 -11.24
C ASP A 12 -9.79 11.09 -9.88
N ILE A 13 -8.59 10.68 -9.46
CA ILE A 13 -8.41 9.97 -8.18
C ILE A 13 -8.55 10.91 -6.97
N GLY A 14 -8.00 12.14 -7.06
CA GLY A 14 -8.16 13.15 -6.01
C GLY A 14 -9.61 13.60 -5.80
N ARG A 15 -10.45 13.46 -6.84
CA ARG A 15 -11.88 13.82 -6.79
C ARG A 15 -12.76 12.72 -6.20
N ARG A 16 -12.38 11.44 -6.38
CA ARG A 16 -13.12 10.27 -5.84
C ARG A 16 -12.77 9.91 -4.40
N TYR A 17 -11.55 10.20 -3.94
CA TYR A 17 -11.08 9.75 -2.62
C TYR A 17 -10.63 10.88 -1.67
N GLY A 18 -10.78 12.16 -2.06
CA GLY A 18 -10.44 13.30 -1.19
C GLY A 18 -8.97 13.39 -0.76
N LEU A 19 -8.11 12.52 -1.31
CA LEU A 19 -6.68 12.50 -1.03
C LEU A 19 -6.02 13.63 -1.78
N SER A 20 -5.88 14.76 -1.09
CA SER A 20 -5.00 15.82 -1.56
C SER A 20 -3.58 15.26 -1.69
N LEU A 21 -2.83 15.72 -2.71
CA LEU A 21 -1.39 15.47 -2.85
C LEU A 21 -0.65 15.65 -1.51
N LYS A 22 -1.05 16.69 -0.78
CA LYS A 22 -0.52 17.04 0.53
C LYS A 22 -0.72 15.96 1.59
N LEU A 23 -1.87 15.26 1.59
CA LEU A 23 -2.11 14.13 2.50
C LEU A 23 -1.21 12.94 2.12
N TYR A 24 -1.06 12.64 0.83
CA TYR A 24 -0.13 11.61 0.38
C TYR A 24 1.32 11.93 0.78
N GLU A 25 1.79 13.16 0.56
CA GLU A 25 3.13 13.61 0.95
C GLU A 25 3.33 13.56 2.47
N THR A 26 2.32 13.95 3.25
CA THR A 26 2.35 13.88 4.72
C THR A 26 2.49 12.43 5.19
N LEU A 27 1.71 11.51 4.61
CA LEU A 27 1.79 10.08 4.91
C LEU A 27 3.15 9.51 4.49
N LEU A 28 3.68 9.94 3.34
CA LEU A 28 4.96 9.48 2.81
C LEU A 28 6.13 9.93 3.70
N GLN A 29 6.10 11.16 4.19
CA GLN A 29 7.05 11.65 5.19
C GLN A 29 6.91 10.87 6.51
N GLY A 30 5.68 10.59 6.95
CA GLY A 30 5.41 9.81 8.16
C GLY A 30 6.00 8.40 8.09
N CYS A 31 5.95 7.73 6.94
CA CYS A 31 6.57 6.42 6.74
C CYS A 31 8.03 6.49 6.26
N LYS A 32 8.66 7.67 6.27
CA LYS A 32 10.05 7.90 5.80
C LYS A 32 10.31 7.33 4.40
N ASN A 33 9.33 7.45 3.51
CA ASN A 33 9.35 6.88 2.15
C ASN A 33 9.58 5.35 2.13
N ARG A 34 9.18 4.63 3.19
CA ARG A 34 9.30 3.17 3.29
C ARG A 34 7.94 2.50 3.31
N CYS A 35 7.90 1.29 2.77
CA CYS A 35 6.72 0.44 2.85
C CYS A 35 6.43 0.10 4.32
N MET A 36 5.20 0.31 4.79
CA MET A 36 4.81 0.00 6.18
C MET A 36 4.79 -1.50 6.51
N ILE A 37 4.96 -2.38 5.51
CA ILE A 37 4.98 -3.85 5.71
C ILE A 37 6.39 -4.42 5.61
N CYS A 38 7.10 -4.17 4.50
CA CYS A 38 8.44 -4.75 4.28
C CYS A 38 9.58 -3.77 4.54
N GLU A 39 9.31 -2.54 4.97
CA GLU A 39 10.28 -1.49 5.37
C GLU A 39 11.28 -1.04 4.30
N ARG A 40 11.20 -1.62 3.09
CA ARG A 40 12.01 -1.21 1.94
C ARG A 40 11.61 0.18 1.46
N HIS A 41 12.63 0.96 1.07
CA HIS A 41 12.48 2.33 0.60
C HIS A 41 11.84 2.39 -0.79
N GLU A 42 11.13 3.48 -1.14
CA GLU A 42 10.47 3.62 -2.45
C GLU A 42 11.43 3.51 -3.64
N GLU A 43 12.72 3.79 -3.42
CA GLU A 43 13.77 3.59 -4.43
C GLU A 43 14.01 2.11 -4.75
N GLU A 44 13.79 1.21 -3.79
CA GLU A 44 14.00 -0.23 -3.95
C GLU A 44 12.77 -0.94 -4.54
N VAL A 45 11.57 -0.52 -4.12
CA VAL A 45 10.31 -1.22 -4.44
C VAL A 45 9.42 -0.46 -5.43
N GLY A 46 9.85 0.72 -5.85
CA GLY A 46 9.06 1.67 -6.61
C GLY A 46 8.05 2.40 -5.74
N THR A 47 7.18 3.18 -6.39
CA THR A 47 6.28 4.07 -5.67
C THR A 47 5.34 3.33 -4.73
N LEU A 48 5.19 3.88 -3.53
CA LEU A 48 4.26 3.40 -2.52
C LEU A 48 2.83 3.79 -2.88
N ASN A 49 1.89 2.89 -2.61
CA ASN A 49 0.48 3.05 -2.93
C ASN A 49 -0.28 3.12 -1.61
N LEU A 50 -1.35 3.92 -1.60
CA LEU A 50 -2.24 3.96 -0.46
C LEU A 50 -3.09 2.69 -0.43
N ASP A 51 -2.90 1.90 0.62
CA ASP A 51 -3.68 0.71 0.89
C ASP A 51 -5.04 1.09 1.51
N HIS A 52 -6.11 0.55 0.96
CA HIS A 52 -7.49 0.82 1.37
C HIS A 52 -8.24 -0.48 1.57
N CYS A 53 -8.95 -0.59 2.70
CA CYS A 53 -9.89 -1.68 2.91
C CYS A 53 -11.10 -1.49 1.98
N HIS A 54 -11.64 -2.60 1.45
CA HIS A 54 -12.80 -2.59 0.54
C HIS A 54 -14.08 -1.98 1.19
N ASP A 55 -14.02 -1.75 2.51
CA ASP A 55 -14.98 -1.19 3.45
C ASP A 55 -14.99 0.36 3.46
N LYS A 56 -14.23 0.98 2.54
CA LYS A 56 -14.30 2.39 2.07
C LYS A 56 -14.13 3.52 3.08
N THR A 57 -13.87 3.24 4.36
CA THR A 57 -13.80 4.29 5.39
C THR A 57 -12.42 4.47 6.01
N HIS A 58 -11.49 3.52 5.82
CA HIS A 58 -10.20 3.54 6.49
C HIS A 58 -9.05 3.27 5.53
N ASN A 59 -8.16 4.26 5.42
CA ASN A 59 -6.85 4.11 4.81
C ASN A 59 -5.96 3.36 5.82
N ARG A 60 -5.34 2.24 5.40
CA ARG A 60 -4.45 1.45 6.27
C ARG A 60 -3.05 2.06 6.34
N GLY A 61 -2.52 2.51 5.20
CA GLY A 61 -1.18 3.09 5.14
C GLY A 61 -0.59 3.10 3.73
N LEU A 62 0.70 3.46 3.63
CA LEU A 62 1.45 3.41 2.37
C LEU A 62 2.28 2.12 2.29
N ILE A 63 2.01 1.32 1.26
CA ILE A 63 2.70 0.05 1.04
C ILE A 63 3.18 -0.08 -0.40
N CYS A 64 4.20 -0.90 -0.65
CA CYS A 64 4.67 -1.14 -2.00
C CYS A 64 3.73 -2.10 -2.76
N LYS A 65 3.79 -2.08 -4.10
CA LYS A 65 2.94 -2.91 -4.96
C LYS A 65 3.05 -4.42 -4.65
N TYR A 66 4.23 -4.88 -4.21
CA TYR A 66 4.47 -6.29 -3.89
C TYR A 66 3.74 -6.73 -2.63
N CYS A 67 3.82 -5.93 -1.56
CA CYS A 67 3.06 -6.18 -0.34
C CYS A 67 1.55 -6.08 -0.59
N ASN A 68 1.12 -5.09 -1.39
CA ASN A 68 -0.29 -4.94 -1.78
C ASN A 68 -0.83 -6.17 -2.51
N TRP A 69 -0.09 -6.69 -3.49
CA TRP A 69 -0.48 -7.93 -4.19
C TRP A 69 -0.41 -9.15 -3.27
N GLY A 70 0.55 -9.21 -2.36
CA GLY A 70 0.61 -10.25 -1.33
C GLY A 70 -0.70 -10.30 -0.55
N ILE A 71 -1.12 -9.18 0.04
CA ILE A 71 -2.39 -9.09 0.79
C ILE A 71 -3.59 -9.49 -0.08
N ALA A 72 -3.67 -8.96 -1.31
CA ALA A 72 -4.77 -9.26 -2.23
C ALA A 72 -4.86 -10.76 -2.57
N ASN A 73 -3.72 -11.44 -2.71
CA ASN A 73 -3.68 -12.89 -2.95
C ASN A 73 -4.17 -13.70 -1.74
N PHE A 74 -4.06 -13.14 -0.54
CA PHE A 74 -4.65 -13.69 0.68
C PHE A 74 -6.04 -13.12 0.98
N GLN A 75 -6.69 -12.50 0.01
CA GLN A 75 -8.07 -11.99 0.09
C GLN A 75 -8.30 -11.02 1.25
N ASP A 76 -7.30 -10.19 1.56
CA ASP A 76 -7.36 -9.27 2.71
C ASP A 76 -7.63 -9.97 4.05
N ASN A 77 -7.39 -11.28 4.16
CA ASN A 77 -7.71 -12.08 5.33
C ASN A 77 -6.50 -12.21 6.28
N PRO A 78 -6.51 -11.55 7.46
CA PRO A 78 -5.39 -11.60 8.39
C PRO A 78 -5.14 -13.00 8.97
N GLU A 79 -6.20 -13.80 9.17
CA GLU A 79 -6.07 -15.17 9.66
C GLU A 79 -5.33 -16.04 8.65
N LEU A 80 -5.63 -15.89 7.36
CA LEU A 80 -4.95 -16.64 6.30
C LEU A 80 -3.49 -16.23 6.15
N LEU A 81 -3.19 -14.93 6.27
CA LEU A 81 -1.82 -14.42 6.28
C LEU A 81 -0.98 -15.00 7.43
N ARG A 82 -1.54 -15.07 8.66
CA ARG A 82 -0.85 -15.68 9.80
C ARG A 82 -0.58 -17.17 9.58
N LYS A 83 -1.56 -17.91 9.04
CA LYS A 83 -1.38 -19.33 8.69
C LYS A 83 -0.29 -19.54 7.63
N ALA A 84 -0.22 -18.66 6.63
CA ALA A 84 0.82 -18.71 5.61
C ALA A 84 2.22 -18.44 6.18
N ALA A 85 2.34 -17.52 7.15
CA ALA A 85 3.60 -17.30 7.86
C ALA A 85 4.03 -18.54 8.64
N LEU A 86 3.13 -19.13 9.43
CA LEU A 86 3.41 -20.37 10.19
C LEU A 86 3.84 -21.52 9.26
N TYR A 87 3.16 -21.71 8.13
CA TYR A 87 3.53 -22.75 7.17
C TYR A 87 4.97 -22.60 6.65
N LEU A 88 5.44 -21.37 6.44
CA LEU A 88 6.81 -21.09 6.01
C LEU A 88 7.84 -21.22 7.14
N GLU A 89 7.45 -21.02 8.40
CA GLU A 89 8.34 -21.19 9.56
C GLU A 89 8.53 -22.67 9.93
N ASP A 90 7.52 -23.50 9.62
CA ASP A 90 7.53 -24.94 9.85
C ASP A 90 8.28 -25.75 8.76
N HIS A 91 8.78 -25.09 7.69
CA HIS A 91 9.46 -25.72 6.55
C HIS A 91 10.75 -24.99 6.16
#